data_AF-A0A2S2NYW5-F1
#
_entry.id   AF-A0A2S2NYW5-F1
#
_cell.length_a   1.000
_cell.length_b   1.000
_cell.length_c   1.000
_cell.angle_alpha   90.00
_cell.angle_beta   90.00
_cell.angle_gamma   90.00
#
_symmetry.space_group_name_H-M   'P 1'
#
loop_
_entity.id
_entity.type
_entity.pdbx_description
1 polymer ?
#
loop_
_entity_poly.entity_id
_entity_poly.type
_entity_poly.pdbx_seq_one_letter_code
_entity_poly.pdbx_strand_id
1 'polypeptide(L)'
;ECCNEAAKFFGLMQNIYVFFSSSTHRWDLLNNNMESKSRTLKPLSNTRWSSRDSACLSLNENWSAVLATLTYIMNENTENNITRNEAKGLMNKMSSLETAIMSAVWGFLLSR
;
A
#
# COMPACT_ATOMS: atom_id res chain seq x y z
N GLU A 1 17.09 -8.85 17.99
CA GLU A 1 16.46 -8.70 16.66
C GLU A 1 15.23 -7.79 16.78
N CYS A 2 15.39 -6.45 16.75
CA CYS A 2 14.25 -5.53 16.98
C CYS A 2 13.55 -5.04 15.71
N CYS A 3 13.88 -5.55 14.51
CA CYS A 3 13.44 -4.91 13.26
C CYS A 3 12.76 -5.81 12.22
N ASN A 4 12.42 -7.06 12.52
CA ASN A 4 11.75 -7.93 11.53
C ASN A 4 10.36 -7.41 11.16
N GLU A 5 9.54 -7.00 12.13
CA GLU A 5 8.17 -6.55 11.84
C GLU A 5 8.14 -5.19 11.13
N ALA A 6 9.02 -4.25 11.51
CA ALA A 6 9.17 -3.00 10.78
C ALA A 6 9.63 -3.24 9.34
N ALA A 7 10.62 -4.11 9.12
CA ALA A 7 11.09 -4.46 7.78
C ALA A 7 9.99 -5.13 6.94
N LYS A 8 9.21 -6.04 7.52
CA LYS A 8 8.04 -6.67 6.86
C LYS A 8 6.98 -5.63 6.50
N PHE A 9 6.65 -4.71 7.39
CA PHE A 9 5.69 -3.64 7.15
C PHE A 9 6.13 -2.75 5.98
N PHE A 10 7.36 -2.23 6.02
CA PHE A 10 7.88 -1.41 4.92
C PHE A 10 8.00 -2.20 3.61
N GLY A 11 8.35 -3.49 3.69
CA GLY A 11 8.33 -4.38 2.53
C GLY A 11 6.92 -4.53 1.93
N LEU A 12 5.88 -4.64 2.76
CA LEU A 12 4.50 -4.65 2.31
C LEU A 12 4.12 -3.34 1.60
N MET A 13 4.48 -2.19 2.16
CA MET A 13 4.22 -0.90 1.53
C MET A 13 4.86 -0.79 0.15
N GLN A 14 6.12 -1.24 0.02
CA GLN A 14 6.80 -1.27 -1.26
C GLN A 14 6.11 -2.22 -2.26
N ASN A 15 5.65 -3.38 -1.79
CA ASN A 15 4.92 -4.32 -2.65
C ASN A 15 3.58 -3.74 -3.14
N ILE A 16 2.86 -3.00 -2.29
CA ILE A 16 1.63 -2.29 -2.69
C ILE A 16 1.95 -1.26 -3.77
N TYR A 17 2.98 -0.44 -3.56
CA TYR A 17 3.40 0.54 -4.55
C TYR A 17 3.74 -0.12 -5.88
N VAL A 18 4.60 -1.15 -5.87
CA VAL A 18 5.03 -1.87 -7.09
C VAL A 18 3.85 -2.54 -7.78
N PHE A 19 2.93 -3.13 -7.02
CA PHE A 19 1.72 -3.74 -7.56
C PHE A 19 0.93 -2.74 -8.39
N PHE A 20 0.61 -1.56 -7.86
CA PHE A 20 -0.14 -0.57 -8.63
C PHE A 20 0.70 0.07 -9.73
N SER A 21 1.95 0.48 -9.45
CA SER A 21 2.77 1.24 -10.40
C SER A 21 3.26 0.43 -11.60
N SER A 22 3.22 -0.91 -11.53
CA SER A 22 3.63 -1.79 -12.64
C SER A 22 2.56 -1.96 -13.72
N SER A 23 1.38 -1.35 -13.58
CA SER A 23 0.36 -1.31 -14.64
C SER A 23 -0.39 0.02 -14.62
N THR A 24 -0.45 0.69 -15.77
CA THR A 24 -1.24 1.93 -15.92
C THR A 24 -2.71 1.68 -15.58
N HIS A 25 -3.28 0.55 -16.00
CA HIS A 25 -4.66 0.17 -15.68
C HIS A 25 -4.89 0.10 -14.16
N ARG A 26 -4.04 -0.61 -13.42
CA ARG A 26 -4.17 -0.74 -11.95
C ARG A 26 -3.95 0.59 -11.25
N TRP A 27 -3.01 1.40 -11.75
CA TRP A 27 -2.75 2.74 -11.24
C TRP A 27 -3.97 3.65 -11.41
N ASP A 28 -4.62 3.61 -12.57
CA ASP A 28 -5.82 4.40 -12.85
C ASP A 28 -7.02 3.96 -12.00
N LEU A 29 -7.22 2.65 -11.83
CA LEU A 29 -8.23 2.13 -10.91
C LEU A 29 -8.03 2.64 -9.48
N LEU A 30 -6.77 2.68 -9.02
CA LEU A 30 -6.45 3.21 -7.70
C LEU A 30 -6.76 4.72 -7.63
N ASN A 31 -6.30 5.51 -8.60
CA ASN A 31 -6.51 6.96 -8.62
C ASN A 31 -8.01 7.32 -8.65
N ASN A 32 -8.84 6.53 -9.34
CA ASN A 32 -10.29 6.72 -9.37
C ASN A 32 -10.96 6.49 -8.01
N ASN A 33 -10.34 5.71 -7.13
CA ASN A 33 -10.82 5.45 -5.77
C ASN A 33 -10.21 6.40 -4.72
N MET A 34 -9.20 7.20 -5.08
CA MET A 34 -8.56 8.16 -4.18
C MET A 34 -9.39 9.44 -4.04
N GLU A 35 -9.32 10.05 -2.86
CA GLU A 35 -9.89 11.39 -2.68
C GLU A 35 -9.06 12.42 -3.47
N SER A 36 -9.71 13.42 -4.07
CA SER A 36 -9.03 14.40 -4.94
C SER A 36 -7.89 15.20 -4.28
N LYS A 37 -7.81 15.22 -2.94
CA LYS A 37 -6.77 15.94 -2.18
C LYS A 37 -5.71 15.02 -1.56
N SER A 38 -5.84 13.70 -1.67
CA SER A 38 -4.90 12.77 -1.05
C SER A 38 -3.58 12.74 -1.82
N ARG A 39 -2.49 12.45 -1.11
CA ARG A 39 -1.18 12.25 -1.74
C ARG A 39 -1.17 10.94 -2.51
N THR A 40 -0.64 10.92 -3.73
CA THR A 40 -0.41 9.66 -4.46
C THR A 40 0.56 8.74 -3.72
N LEU A 41 0.36 7.42 -3.83
CA LEU A 41 1.25 6.43 -3.22
C LEU A 41 2.70 6.68 -3.62
N LYS A 42 3.61 6.62 -2.64
CA LYS A 42 5.04 6.84 -2.85
C LYS A 42 5.85 5.55 -2.66
N PRO A 43 6.92 5.35 -3.45
CA PRO A 43 7.86 4.27 -3.22
C PRO A 43 8.70 4.55 -1.98
N LEU A 44 9.26 3.49 -1.41
CA LEU A 44 10.37 3.62 -0.47
C LEU A 44 11.67 3.88 -1.24
N SER A 45 12.48 4.79 -0.72
CA SER A 45 13.85 5.01 -1.17
C SER A 45 14.82 4.26 -0.27
N ASN A 46 15.69 3.43 -0.88
CA ASN A 46 16.71 2.69 -0.16
C ASN A 46 17.74 3.60 0.54
N THR A 47 17.94 4.83 0.05
CA THR A 47 19.01 5.72 0.52
C THR A 47 18.54 6.86 1.43
N ARG A 48 17.23 7.06 1.58
CA ARG A 48 16.67 8.19 2.36
C ARG A 48 15.59 7.74 3.32
N TRP A 49 15.87 7.85 4.62
CA TRP A 49 14.88 7.56 5.66
C TRP A 49 13.59 8.39 5.51
N SER A 50 13.70 9.65 5.06
CA SER A 50 12.56 10.54 4.80
C SER A 50 11.55 10.01 3.78
N SER A 51 11.95 9.09 2.89
CA SER A 51 11.00 8.46 1.97
C SER A 51 9.97 7.57 2.68
N ARG A 52 10.32 7.03 3.86
CA ARG A 52 9.40 6.23 4.69
C ARG A 52 8.25 7.09 5.21
N ASP A 53 8.52 8.34 5.57
CA ASP A 53 7.50 9.28 6.02
C ASP A 53 6.47 9.55 4.91
N SER A 54 6.94 9.98 3.74
CA SER A 54 6.05 10.23 2.59
C SER A 54 5.28 8.97 2.13
N ALA A 55 5.89 7.79 2.20
CA ALA A 55 5.22 6.54 1.90
C ALA A 55 4.15 6.20 2.95
N CYS A 56 4.43 6.38 4.24
CA CYS A 56 3.45 6.13 5.31
C CYS A 56 2.28 7.10 5.21
N LEU A 57 2.58 8.38 5.03
CA LEU A 57 1.60 9.45 4.88
C LEU A 57 0.69 9.24 3.66
N SER A 58 1.23 8.83 2.51
CA SER A 58 0.42 8.56 1.33
C SER A 58 -0.38 7.26 1.45
N LEU A 59 0.16 6.22 2.07
CA LEU A 59 -0.58 4.98 2.30
C LEU A 59 -1.75 5.18 3.29
N ASN A 60 -1.51 5.90 4.39
CA ASN A 60 -2.53 6.16 5.41
C ASN A 60 -3.70 6.98 4.85
N GLU A 61 -3.43 8.00 4.05
CA GLU A 61 -4.49 8.80 3.41
C GLU A 61 -5.34 8.00 2.41
N ASN A 62 -4.76 6.96 1.80
CA ASN A 62 -5.43 6.17 0.77
C ASN A 62 -5.74 4.74 1.23
N TRP A 63 -5.76 4.50 2.54
CA TRP A 63 -5.92 3.15 3.08
C TRP A 63 -7.19 2.48 2.55
N SER A 64 -8.33 3.18 2.64
CA SER A 64 -9.62 2.71 2.14
C SER A 64 -9.61 2.51 0.61
N ALA A 65 -9.04 3.46 -0.14
CA ALA A 65 -8.93 3.38 -1.59
C ALA A 65 -8.10 2.17 -2.05
N VAL A 66 -6.99 1.88 -1.35
CA VAL A 66 -6.16 0.71 -1.64
C VAL A 66 -6.94 -0.59 -1.37
N LEU A 67 -7.61 -0.72 -0.22
CA LEU A 67 -8.40 -1.92 0.09
C LEU A 67 -9.54 -2.12 -0.92
N ALA A 68 -10.25 -1.05 -1.28
CA ALA A 68 -11.34 -1.11 -2.26
C ALA A 68 -10.82 -1.55 -3.64
N THR A 69 -9.69 -0.98 -4.08
CA THR A 69 -9.10 -1.32 -5.38
C THR A 69 -8.57 -2.75 -5.42
N LEU A 70 -7.91 -3.22 -4.35
CA LEU A 70 -7.46 -4.62 -4.26
C LEU A 70 -8.64 -5.60 -4.26
N THR A 71 -9.74 -5.24 -3.58
CA THR A 71 -10.97 -6.02 -3.54
C THR A 71 -11.64 -6.09 -4.92
N TYR A 72 -11.63 -4.99 -5.67
CA TYR A 72 -12.10 -4.99 -7.05
C TYR A 72 -11.25 -5.93 -7.92
N ILE A 73 -9.92 -5.74 -7.93
CA ILE A 73 -9.01 -6.49 -8.79
C ILE A 73 -9.06 -8.01 -8.51
N MET A 74 -9.17 -8.43 -7.24
CA MET A 74 -9.20 -9.87 -6.93
C MET A 74 -10.48 -10.58 -7.40
N ASN A 75 -11.58 -9.84 -7.59
CA ASN A 75 -12.88 -10.36 -7.98
C ASN A 75 -13.18 -10.14 -9.47
N GLU A 76 -12.35 -9.37 -10.17
CA GLU A 76 -12.54 -9.07 -11.59
C GLU A 76 -12.11 -10.24 -12.48
N ASN A 77 -13.00 -10.71 -13.35
CA ASN A 77 -12.74 -11.92 -14.15
C ASN A 77 -11.85 -11.66 -15.37
N THR A 78 -11.69 -10.39 -15.78
CA THR A 78 -10.79 -10.00 -16.87
C THR A 78 -9.33 -9.97 -16.44
N GLU A 79 -9.06 -9.92 -15.13
CA GLU A 79 -7.72 -9.94 -14.58
C GLU A 79 -7.16 -11.36 -14.54
N ASN A 80 -5.86 -11.49 -14.86
CA ASN A 80 -5.21 -12.79 -14.87
C ASN A 80 -5.12 -13.39 -13.45
N ASN A 81 -5.10 -14.72 -13.35
CA ASN A 81 -5.10 -15.43 -12.06
C ASN A 81 -3.94 -15.03 -11.13
N ILE A 82 -2.78 -14.66 -11.69
CA ILE A 82 -1.61 -14.25 -10.90
C ILE A 82 -1.90 -12.91 -10.23
N THR A 83 -2.36 -11.92 -10.99
CA THR A 83 -2.71 -10.58 -10.51
C THR A 83 -3.82 -10.65 -9.46
N ARG A 84 -4.86 -11.46 -9.67
CA ARG A 84 -5.93 -11.62 -8.66
C ARG A 84 -5.41 -12.25 -7.36
N ASN A 85 -4.56 -13.27 -7.46
CA ASN A 85 -3.98 -13.93 -6.29
C ASN A 85 -3.02 -12.99 -5.53
N GLU A 86 -2.23 -12.20 -6.25
CA GLU A 86 -1.35 -11.19 -5.66
C GLU A 86 -2.18 -10.11 -4.95
N ALA A 87 -3.24 -9.60 -5.59
CA ALA A 87 -4.17 -8.65 -4.98
C ALA A 87 -4.81 -9.19 -3.69
N LYS A 88 -5.25 -10.46 -3.72
CA LYS A 88 -5.78 -11.17 -2.55
C LYS A 88 -4.75 -11.28 -1.42
N GLY A 89 -3.50 -11.62 -1.76
CA GLY A 89 -2.40 -11.69 -0.80
C GLY A 89 -2.10 -10.34 -0.14
N LEU A 90 -2.07 -9.26 -0.93
CA LEU A 90 -1.87 -7.89 -0.43
C LEU A 90 -3.03 -7.45 0.46
N MET A 91 -4.27 -7.71 0.05
CA MET A 91 -5.47 -7.38 0.83
C MET A 91 -5.48 -8.06 2.19
N ASN A 92 -5.16 -9.36 2.24
CA ASN A 92 -5.12 -10.11 3.50
C ASN A 92 -4.07 -9.55 4.45
N LYS A 93 -2.89 -9.16 3.92
CA LYS A 93 -1.84 -8.54 4.73
C LYS A 93 -2.26 -7.16 5.24
N MET A 94 -2.81 -6.31 4.39
CA MET A 94 -3.28 -4.98 4.81
C MET A 94 -4.42 -5.06 5.83
N SER A 95 -5.32 -6.02 5.70
CA SER A 95 -6.45 -6.19 6.61
C SER A 95 -6.05 -6.77 7.98
N SER A 96 -4.78 -7.12 8.18
CA SER A 96 -4.31 -7.58 9.49
C SER A 96 -4.25 -6.42 10.49
N LEU A 97 -4.66 -6.70 11.74
CA LEU A 97 -4.58 -5.73 12.83
C LEU A 97 -3.15 -5.23 13.04
N GLU A 98 -2.16 -6.13 12.91
CA GLU A 98 -0.74 -5.79 13.00
C GLU A 98 -0.35 -4.72 11.97
N THR A 99 -0.75 -4.87 10.70
CA THR A 99 -0.41 -3.89 9.66
C THR A 99 -1.11 -2.56 9.91
N ALA A 100 -2.38 -2.57 10.35
CA ALA A 100 -3.09 -1.36 10.70
C ALA A 100 -2.41 -0.60 11.85
N ILE A 101 -2.01 -1.31 12.92
CA ILE A 101 -1.27 -0.72 14.05
C ILE A 101 0.06 -0.16 13.57
N MET A 102 0.83 -0.90 12.78
CA MET A 102 2.12 -0.45 12.26
C MET A 102 1.96 0.80 11.39
N SER A 103 0.93 0.88 10.55
CA SER A 103 0.66 2.05 9.71
C SER A 103 0.32 3.29 10.54
N ALA A 104 -0.47 3.13 11.62
CA ALA A 104 -0.80 4.21 12.53
C ALA A 104 0.42 4.67 13.36
N VAL A 105 1.18 3.72 13.92
CA VAL A 105 2.37 4.00 14.73
C VAL A 105 3.44 4.71 13.91
N TRP A 106 3.79 4.18 12.73
CA TRP A 106 4.78 4.82 11.87
C TRP A 106 4.27 6.14 11.29
N GLY A 107 2.97 6.24 10.99
CA GLY A 107 2.35 7.50 10.59
C GLY A 107 2.53 8.60 11.65
N PHE A 108 2.34 8.27 12.93
CA PHE A 108 2.54 9.21 14.03
C PHE A 108 4.02 9.50 14.32
N LEU A 109 4.88 8.48 14.30
CA LEU A 109 6.30 8.64 14.62
C LEU A 109 7.08 9.42 13.55
N LEU A 110 6.68 9.28 12.28
CA LEU A 110 7.38 9.89 11.16
C LEU A 110 6.84 11.27 10.78
N SER A 111 5.62 11.64 11.19
CA SER A 111 4.99 12.94 10.90
C SER A 111 5.60 14.13 11.66
N ARG A 112 6.91 14.13 11.89
CA ARG A 112 7.61 15.05 12.79
C ARG A 112 8.20 16.26 12.08
#